data_AF-A0AAW0XY26-F1
#
_entry.id   AF-A0AAW0XY26-F1
#
_cell.length_a   1.000
_cell.length_b   1.000
_cell.length_c   1.000
_cell.angle_alpha   90.00
_cell.angle_beta   90.00
_cell.angle_gamma   90.00
#
_symmetry.space_group_name_H-M   'P 1'
#
loop_
_entity.id
_entity.type
_entity.pdbx_description
1 polymer ?
#
loop_
_entity_poly.entity_id
_entity_poly.type
_entity_poly.pdbx_seq_one_letter_code
_entity_poly.pdbx_strand_id
1 'polypeptide(L)'
;RRAHLRTCLETLKEMVPLGPDGSRHTTLGLLTRAKHFIKNLEDKERKQTAHKDHLAREQRFLRRRLESLGPGLLPHFDMEIMGKRRSVSESSSFSSSSASSSSSSSTSESDEVDILGYASNQSDTDDHSSIQSSASDGGVTISTRRLTITEPHSHAL
;
A
#
# COMPACT_ATOMS: atom_id res chain seq x y z
N ARG A 1 -19.93 32.33 20.12
CA ARG A 1 -19.89 31.91 18.69
C ARG A 1 -18.53 32.13 18.01
N ARG A 2 -18.01 33.37 17.91
CA ARG A 2 -16.71 33.63 17.22
C ARG A 2 -15.48 33.00 17.90
N ALA A 3 -15.44 32.99 19.24
CA ALA A 3 -14.35 32.35 20.00
C ALA A 3 -14.26 30.84 19.72
N HIS A 4 -15.39 30.13 19.84
CA HIS A 4 -15.47 28.69 19.54
C HIS A 4 -14.95 28.34 18.14
N LEU A 5 -15.33 29.12 17.12
CA LEU A 5 -14.83 28.89 15.75
C LEU A 5 -13.30 28.97 15.66
N ARG A 6 -12.68 29.93 16.36
CA ARG A 6 -11.21 30.07 16.37
C ARG A 6 -10.56 28.83 16.96
N THR A 7 -11.07 28.34 18.09
CA THR A 7 -10.60 27.10 18.72
C THR A 7 -10.72 25.91 17.76
N CYS A 8 -11.85 25.74 17.06
CA CYS A 8 -12.00 24.66 16.08
C CYS A 8 -10.97 24.74 14.94
N LEU A 9 -10.69 25.94 14.43
CA LEU A 9 -9.70 26.13 13.35
C LEU A 9 -8.27 25.89 13.84
N GLU A 10 -7.97 26.25 15.09
CA GLU A 10 -6.68 26.01 15.73
C GLU A 10 -6.45 24.50 15.92
N THR A 11 -7.44 23.77 16.45
CA THR A 11 -7.36 22.30 16.55
C THR A 11 -7.21 21.63 15.18
N LEU A 12 -7.85 22.17 14.14
CA LEU A 12 -7.73 21.62 12.79
C LEU A 12 -6.33 21.84 12.21
N LYS A 13 -5.69 22.97 12.52
CA LYS A 13 -4.34 23.30 12.08
C LYS A 13 -3.29 22.35 12.68
N GLU A 14 -3.48 21.88 13.90
CA GLU A 14 -2.57 20.89 14.53
C GLU A 14 -2.63 19.51 13.86
N MET A 15 -3.76 19.13 13.27
CA MET A 15 -3.94 17.81 12.66
C MET A 15 -3.53 17.76 11.18
N VAL A 16 -3.59 18.88 10.46
CA VAL A 16 -3.36 18.92 9.01
C VAL A 16 -1.88 19.27 8.76
N PRO A 17 -1.15 18.52 7.92
CA PRO A 17 0.22 18.89 7.55
C PRO A 17 0.19 20.13 6.65
N LEU A 18 0.42 21.31 7.26
CA LEU A 18 0.35 22.59 6.56
C LEU A 18 1.69 23.07 5.97
N GLY A 19 2.79 22.38 6.26
CA GLY A 19 4.14 22.79 5.85
C GLY A 19 4.63 24.06 6.55
N PRO A 20 5.78 24.63 6.13
CA PRO A 20 6.39 25.81 6.74
C PRO A 20 5.51 27.08 6.64
N ASP A 21 4.54 27.11 5.72
CA ASP A 21 3.55 28.20 5.62
C ASP A 21 2.36 28.05 6.57
N GLY A 22 2.39 27.07 7.48
CA GLY A 22 1.27 26.72 8.36
C GLY A 22 0.81 27.84 9.30
N SER A 23 1.63 28.86 9.53
CA SER A 23 1.25 30.02 10.36
C SER A 23 0.36 31.03 9.63
N ARG A 24 0.48 31.18 8.29
CA ARG A 24 -0.19 32.22 7.48
C ARG A 24 -1.34 31.68 6.62
N HIS A 25 -2.12 30.73 7.14
CA HIS A 25 -3.14 30.08 6.33
C HIS A 25 -4.50 30.78 6.40
N THR A 26 -5.18 30.89 5.25
CA THR A 26 -6.57 31.36 5.21
C THR A 26 -7.54 30.26 5.65
N THR A 27 -8.72 30.62 6.16
CA THR A 27 -9.73 29.62 6.56
C THR A 27 -10.10 28.68 5.41
N LEU A 28 -10.33 29.23 4.21
CA LEU A 28 -10.64 28.43 3.03
C LEU A 28 -9.49 27.49 2.67
N GLY A 29 -8.25 28.00 2.66
CA GLY A 29 -7.09 27.17 2.41
C GLY A 29 -6.99 26.00 3.39
N LEU A 30 -7.31 26.23 4.67
CA LEU A 30 -7.20 25.20 5.72
C LEU A 30 -8.19 24.07 5.45
N LEU A 31 -9.43 24.44 5.16
CA LEU A 31 -10.49 23.48 4.82
C LEU A 31 -10.14 22.68 3.55
N THR A 32 -9.59 23.35 2.53
CA THR A 32 -9.14 22.68 1.31
C THR A 32 -8.04 21.67 1.59
N ARG A 33 -6.99 22.04 2.34
CA ARG A 33 -5.91 21.11 2.69
C ARG A 33 -6.40 19.97 3.58
N ALA A 34 -7.27 20.23 4.55
CA ALA A 34 -7.88 19.21 5.39
C ALA A 34 -8.64 18.16 4.55
N LYS A 35 -9.47 18.63 3.60
CA LYS A 35 -10.20 17.73 2.68
C LYS A 35 -9.26 16.85 1.86
N HIS A 36 -8.16 17.41 1.35
CA HIS A 36 -7.16 16.62 0.62
C HIS A 36 -6.41 15.66 1.53
N PHE A 37 -6.11 16.08 2.77
CA PHE A 37 -5.40 15.24 3.73
C PHE A 37 -6.23 14.01 4.10
N ILE A 38 -7.54 14.15 4.33
CA ILE A 38 -8.45 13.02 4.57
C ILE A 38 -8.39 12.03 3.39
N LYS A 39 -8.56 12.51 2.15
CA LYS A 39 -8.47 11.65 0.95
C LYS A 39 -7.13 10.91 0.85
N ASN A 40 -6.03 11.62 1.12
CA ASN A 40 -4.70 11.02 1.07
C ASN A 40 -4.52 9.94 2.15
N LEU A 41 -5.11 10.13 3.34
CA LEU A 41 -5.10 9.11 4.40
C LEU A 41 -5.92 7.88 3.99
N GLU A 42 -7.12 8.08 3.44
CA GLU A 42 -7.97 6.98 2.93
C GLU A 42 -7.26 6.18 1.82
N ASP A 43 -6.58 6.86 0.90
CA ASP A 43 -5.82 6.20 -0.16
C ASP A 43 -4.59 5.45 0.38
N LYS A 44 -3.90 6.00 1.39
CA LYS A 44 -2.79 5.31 2.06
C LYS A 44 -3.28 4.07 2.80
N GLU A 45 -4.39 4.18 3.53
CA GLU A 45 -5.01 3.05 4.23
C GLU A 45 -5.41 1.93 3.25
N ARG A 46 -6.02 2.28 2.11
CA ARG A 46 -6.37 1.32 1.06
C ARG A 46 -5.14 0.57 0.55
N LYS A 47 -4.04 1.29 0.27
CA LYS A 47 -2.78 0.69 -0.20
C LYS A 47 -2.13 -0.19 0.86
N GLN A 48 -2.08 0.26 2.11
CA GLN A 48 -1.51 -0.50 3.21
C GLN A 48 -2.30 -1.78 3.47
N THR A 49 -3.63 -1.70 3.42
CA THR A 49 -4.50 -2.88 3.56
C THR A 49 -4.25 -3.88 2.43
N ALA A 50 -4.20 -3.42 1.18
CA ALA A 50 -3.89 -4.29 0.04
C ALA A 50 -2.50 -4.96 0.15
N HIS A 51 -1.50 -4.23 0.65
CA HIS A 51 -0.16 -4.76 0.89
C HIS A 51 -0.15 -5.82 2.01
N LYS A 52 -0.86 -5.56 3.12
CA LYS A 52 -1.04 -6.53 4.20
C LYS A 52 -1.72 -7.80 3.70
N ASP A 53 -2.76 -7.67 2.88
CA ASP A 53 -3.47 -8.81 2.31
C ASP A 53 -2.61 -9.62 1.35
N HIS A 54 -1.77 -8.95 0.56
CA HIS A 54 -0.79 -9.63 -0.30
C HIS A 54 0.20 -10.44 0.54
N LEU A 55 0.81 -9.84 1.56
CA LEU A 55 1.72 -10.56 2.46
C LEU A 55 1.03 -11.71 3.21
N ALA A 56 -0.23 -11.54 3.62
CA ALA A 56 -0.99 -12.61 4.25
C ALA A 56 -1.25 -13.79 3.29
N ARG A 57 -1.49 -13.52 2.00
CA ARG A 57 -1.61 -14.55 0.96
C ARG A 57 -0.28 -15.27 0.75
N GLU A 58 0.83 -14.55 0.66
CA GLU A 58 2.18 -15.12 0.54
C GLU A 58 2.52 -15.99 1.75
N GLN A 59 2.29 -15.50 2.97
CA GLN A 59 2.51 -16.26 4.19
C GLN A 59 1.69 -17.56 4.20
N ARG A 60 0.42 -17.50 3.78
CA ARG A 60 -0.46 -18.68 3.68
C ARG A 60 0.05 -19.66 2.63
N PHE A 61 0.51 -19.17 1.48
CA PHE A 61 1.09 -19.99 0.43
C PHE A 61 2.36 -20.71 0.91
N LEU A 62 3.30 -19.98 1.49
CA LEU A 62 4.55 -20.52 2.02
C LEU A 62 4.31 -21.55 3.13
N ARG A 63 3.37 -21.28 4.05
CA ARG A 63 2.99 -22.25 5.10
C ARG A 63 2.47 -23.57 4.53
N ARG A 64 1.59 -23.52 3.53
CA ARG A 64 1.11 -24.72 2.83
C ARG A 64 2.22 -25.45 2.09
N ARG A 65 3.15 -24.70 1.49
CA ARG A 65 4.31 -25.28 0.80
C ARG A 65 5.18 -26.03 1.80
N LEU A 66 5.49 -25.44 2.94
CA LEU A 66 6.23 -26.10 4.02
C LEU A 66 5.53 -27.37 4.51
N GLU A 67 4.21 -27.32 4.75
CA GLU A 67 3.42 -28.49 5.15
C GLU A 67 3.50 -29.63 4.11
N SER A 68 3.40 -29.29 2.82
CA SER A 68 3.52 -30.26 1.72
C SER A 68 4.92 -30.86 1.55
N LEU A 69 5.95 -30.12 1.97
CA LEU A 69 7.35 -30.55 1.93
C LEU A 69 7.79 -31.31 3.20
N GLY A 70 6.97 -31.36 4.26
CA GLY A 70 7.23 -32.29 5.35
C GLY A 70 6.36 -32.17 6.60
N PRO A 71 5.64 -33.25 6.95
CA PRO A 71 5.36 -33.61 8.35
C PRO A 71 6.59 -34.19 9.07
N GLY A 72 7.67 -34.49 8.35
CA GLY A 72 8.79 -35.31 8.86
C GLY A 72 10.00 -34.57 9.43
N LEU A 73 10.09 -33.24 9.36
CA LEU A 73 11.29 -32.51 9.81
C LEU A 73 11.08 -31.45 10.90
N LEU A 74 9.86 -31.03 11.25
CA LEU A 74 9.66 -30.04 12.32
C LEU A 74 8.48 -30.34 13.24
N PRO A 75 8.65 -31.19 14.27
CA PRO A 75 7.77 -31.20 15.43
C PRO A 75 8.30 -30.20 16.47
N HIS A 76 8.48 -28.90 16.14
CA HIS A 76 8.89 -27.93 17.17
C HIS A 76 8.71 -26.43 16.87
N PHE A 77 8.40 -26.02 15.64
CA PHE A 77 8.11 -24.60 15.35
C PHE A 77 6.63 -24.25 15.58
N ASP A 78 6.02 -24.90 16.57
CA ASP A 78 4.70 -24.52 17.05
C ASP A 78 4.80 -23.11 17.63
N MET A 79 4.06 -22.18 17.01
CA MET A 79 3.15 -21.17 17.60
C MET A 79 3.54 -20.36 18.87
N GLU A 80 4.43 -20.84 19.72
CA GLU A 80 4.76 -20.33 21.05
C GLU A 80 5.58 -19.03 21.03
N ILE A 81 6.41 -18.81 20.00
CA ILE A 81 7.28 -17.62 19.92
C ILE A 81 6.48 -16.33 19.60
N MET A 82 5.33 -16.44 18.93
CA MET A 82 4.50 -15.27 18.61
C MET A 82 3.55 -14.85 19.74
N GLY A 83 3.33 -15.71 20.75
CA GLY A 83 2.40 -15.45 21.87
C GLY A 83 3.00 -14.72 23.07
N LYS A 84 4.33 -14.75 23.24
CA LYS A 84 5.01 -14.35 24.50
C LYS A 84 5.45 -12.88 24.59
N ARG A 85 4.85 -11.96 23.80
CA ARG A 85 5.08 -10.50 23.94
C ARG A 85 3.84 -9.77 24.49
N ARG A 86 3.06 -10.42 25.37
CA ARG A 86 2.03 -9.79 26.20
C ARG A 86 2.21 -10.21 27.65
N SER A 87 3.18 -9.59 28.33
CA SER A 87 3.09 -9.29 29.76
C SER A 87 4.28 -8.41 30.16
N VAL A 88 4.05 -7.11 30.31
CA VAL A 88 4.77 -6.31 31.29
C VAL A 88 3.70 -5.63 32.13
N SER A 89 3.53 -6.11 33.35
CA SER A 89 2.69 -5.50 34.36
C SER A 89 3.42 -5.67 35.67
N GLU A 90 4.17 -4.65 36.11
CA GLU A 90 4.51 -4.41 37.52
C GLU A 90 4.65 -2.89 37.75
N SER A 91 3.58 -2.34 38.35
CA SER A 91 3.48 -1.32 39.39
C SER A 91 4.65 -0.36 39.70
N SER A 92 4.35 0.94 39.56
CA SER A 92 4.68 2.09 40.45
C SER A 92 5.94 2.06 41.33
N SER A 93 6.85 3.02 41.13
CA SER A 93 7.30 4.00 42.16
C SER A 93 8.55 4.81 41.72
N PHE A 94 8.50 6.12 41.99
CA PHE A 94 9.50 7.20 42.01
C PHE A 94 11.03 6.92 41.79
N SER A 95 11.67 7.92 41.14
CA SER A 95 13.08 8.39 41.23
C SER A 95 14.05 8.19 40.04
N SER A 96 14.30 9.32 39.38
CA SER A 96 15.59 9.92 38.94
C SER A 96 16.64 9.15 38.11
N SER A 97 17.04 9.84 37.05
CA SER A 97 18.38 9.97 36.43
C SER A 97 18.97 8.79 35.64
N SER A 98 18.89 8.98 34.32
CA SER A 98 19.93 8.76 33.30
C SER A 98 21.39 8.63 33.77
N ALA A 99 22.05 7.54 33.38
CA ALA A 99 23.38 7.55 32.76
C ALA A 99 23.82 6.11 32.42
N SER A 100 24.06 5.83 31.14
CA SER A 100 25.04 4.82 30.73
C SER A 100 25.49 5.13 29.30
N SER A 101 26.52 5.97 29.24
CA SER A 101 27.33 6.28 28.06
C SER A 101 28.25 5.10 27.72
N SER A 102 28.21 4.64 26.48
CA SER A 102 29.30 3.85 25.89
C SER A 102 29.68 4.48 24.56
N SER A 103 30.63 5.40 24.64
CA SER A 103 31.36 6.00 23.53
C SER A 103 32.52 5.10 23.14
N SER A 104 32.55 4.62 21.89
CA SER A 104 33.75 4.07 21.27
C SER A 104 33.97 4.78 19.94
N SER A 105 34.85 5.79 19.97
CA SER A 105 35.40 6.48 18.80
C SER A 105 36.80 5.95 18.50
N SER A 106 37.07 5.52 17.28
CA SER A 106 38.42 5.47 16.71
C SER A 106 38.30 5.50 15.17
N THR A 107 38.63 6.65 14.55
CA THR A 107 39.80 6.86 13.63
C THR A 107 39.75 5.99 12.36
N SER A 108 39.29 6.50 11.21
CA SER A 108 40.05 7.27 10.19
C SER A 108 41.08 6.44 9.40
N GLU A 109 40.78 6.11 8.15
CA GLU A 109 41.73 6.12 7.02
C GLU A 109 41.00 6.00 5.67
N SER A 110 41.62 6.62 4.67
CA SER A 110 41.16 6.88 3.31
C SER A 110 41.50 5.70 2.38
N ASP A 111 40.95 5.72 1.16
CA ASP A 111 41.32 4.91 -0.02
C ASP A 111 40.87 3.42 0.01
N GLU A 112 40.43 2.75 -1.06
CA GLU A 112 40.51 2.93 -2.52
C GLU A 112 39.20 2.42 -3.16
N VAL A 113 38.86 2.89 -4.36
CA VAL A 113 37.71 2.43 -5.16
C VAL A 113 38.06 1.21 -6.00
N ASP A 114 37.63 0.00 -5.61
CA ASP A 114 37.75 -1.17 -6.49
C ASP A 114 36.60 -1.24 -7.51
N ILE A 115 36.90 -0.73 -8.70
CA ILE A 115 36.16 -0.90 -9.94
C ILE A 115 36.19 -2.38 -10.32
N LEU A 116 35.13 -3.11 -9.98
CA LEU A 116 34.79 -4.39 -10.64
C LEU A 116 33.40 -4.30 -11.26
N GLY A 117 33.29 -3.36 -12.19
CA GLY A 117 32.21 -3.28 -13.14
C GLY A 117 32.79 -3.15 -14.54
N TYR A 118 33.23 -4.25 -15.14
CA TYR A 118 33.30 -4.42 -16.60
C TYR A 118 33.63 -5.89 -16.97
N ALA A 119 32.61 -6.74 -16.93
CA ALA A 119 32.57 -7.93 -17.77
C ALA A 119 31.16 -8.00 -18.37
N SER A 120 31.08 -7.52 -19.61
CA SER A 120 29.89 -7.56 -20.44
C SER A 120 29.44 -9.01 -20.67
N ASN A 121 28.31 -9.36 -20.07
CA ASN A 121 27.46 -10.43 -20.58
C ASN A 121 26.14 -9.77 -20.96
N GLN A 122 26.13 -9.19 -22.16
CA GLN A 122 24.93 -8.87 -22.89
C GLN A 122 24.20 -10.20 -23.16
N SER A 123 23.30 -10.58 -22.26
CA SER A 123 22.37 -11.66 -22.50
C SER A 123 21.06 -11.05 -22.95
N ASP A 124 21.04 -10.78 -24.25
CA ASP A 124 19.85 -10.63 -25.07
C ASP A 124 19.06 -11.94 -25.04
N THR A 125 17.91 -11.93 -24.38
CA THR A 125 16.86 -12.94 -24.58
C THR A 125 15.52 -12.22 -24.60
N ASP A 126 15.28 -11.53 -25.70
CA ASP A 126 13.94 -11.13 -26.10
C ASP A 126 13.20 -12.35 -26.67
N ASP A 127 12.47 -13.07 -25.81
CA ASP A 127 11.60 -14.15 -26.26
C ASP A 127 10.25 -13.55 -26.73
N HIS A 128 10.30 -12.90 -27.88
CA HIS A 128 9.12 -12.56 -28.65
C HIS A 128 8.45 -13.84 -29.16
N SER A 129 7.60 -14.45 -28.33
CA SER A 129 6.73 -15.54 -28.74
C SER A 129 5.70 -15.01 -29.75
N SER A 130 6.13 -15.08 -31.00
CA SER A 130 5.37 -14.77 -32.21
C SER A 130 4.22 -15.76 -32.36
N ILE A 131 3.04 -15.39 -31.88
CA ILE A 131 1.80 -15.99 -32.37
C ILE A 131 1.53 -15.44 -33.77
N GLN A 132 1.92 -16.23 -34.77
CA GLN A 132 1.42 -16.13 -36.13
C GLN A 132 -0.11 -16.13 -36.10
N SER A 133 -0.73 -14.95 -36.16
CA SER A 133 -2.14 -14.85 -36.49
C SER A 133 -2.24 -15.01 -38.00
N SER A 134 -2.54 -16.23 -38.43
CA SER A 134 -3.00 -16.52 -39.78
C SER A 134 -4.23 -15.67 -40.07
N ALA A 135 -4.21 -15.00 -41.21
CA ALA A 135 -5.31 -14.20 -41.71
C ALA A 135 -6.63 -14.99 -41.70
N SER A 136 -7.67 -14.42 -41.09
CA SER A 136 -9.04 -14.82 -41.36
C SER A 136 -9.87 -13.56 -41.63
N ASP A 137 -10.18 -13.44 -42.91
CA ASP A 137 -11.08 -12.51 -43.57
C ASP A 137 -12.53 -12.73 -43.11
N GLY A 138 -13.30 -11.64 -43.05
CA GLY A 138 -14.73 -11.74 -43.32
C GLY A 138 -15.67 -11.13 -42.29
N GLY A 139 -16.17 -9.92 -42.61
CA GLY A 139 -17.60 -9.66 -42.51
C GLY A 139 -18.08 -8.73 -41.40
N VAL A 140 -18.20 -7.44 -41.70
CA VAL A 140 -19.13 -6.55 -41.00
C VAL A 140 -20.54 -6.93 -41.46
N THR A 141 -21.36 -7.49 -40.55
CA THR A 141 -22.81 -7.59 -40.77
C THR A 141 -23.52 -6.57 -39.89
N ILE A 142 -23.94 -5.46 -40.49
CA ILE A 142 -24.92 -4.55 -39.90
C ILE A 142 -26.29 -5.21 -40.02
N SER A 143 -26.88 -5.59 -38.88
CA SER A 143 -28.25 -6.09 -38.81
C SER A 143 -29.19 -4.91 -38.54
N THR A 144 -29.73 -4.30 -39.60
CA THR A 144 -30.88 -3.40 -39.47
C THR A 144 -32.16 -4.23 -39.39
N ARG A 145 -32.70 -4.40 -38.18
CA ARG A 145 -34.06 -4.92 -38.04
C ARG A 145 -35.04 -3.84 -38.49
N ARG A 146 -35.61 -4.04 -39.69
CA ARG A 146 -36.73 -3.27 -40.22
C ARG A 146 -37.98 -3.57 -39.40
N LEU A 147 -38.40 -2.63 -38.55
CA LEU A 147 -39.68 -2.71 -37.86
C LEU A 147 -40.80 -2.49 -38.89
N THR A 148 -41.54 -3.56 -39.19
CA THR A 148 -42.81 -3.45 -39.93
C THR A 148 -43.89 -3.02 -38.96
N ILE A 149 -44.49 -1.86 -39.25
CA ILE A 149 -45.68 -1.35 -38.58
C ILE A 149 -46.77 -2.43 -38.66
N THR A 150 -47.19 -2.96 -37.52
CA THR A 150 -48.40 -3.77 -37.41
C THR A 150 -49.60 -2.83 -37.31
N GLU A 151 -50.40 -2.86 -38.37
CA GLU A 151 -51.74 -2.30 -38.47
C GLU A 151 -52.65 -2.78 -37.32
N PRO A 152 -53.41 -1.90 -36.64
CA PRO A 152 -54.41 -2.34 -35.68
C PRO A 152 -55.72 -2.64 -36.42
N HIS A 153 -56.05 -3.91 -36.60
CA HIS A 153 -57.41 -4.31 -36.95
C HIS A 153 -58.23 -4.47 -35.67
N SER A 154 -58.92 -3.40 -35.28
CA SER A 154 -59.97 -3.43 -34.26
C SER A 154 -61.26 -3.97 -34.89
N HIS A 155 -61.62 -5.21 -34.56
CA HIS A 155 -62.94 -5.75 -34.84
C HIS A 155 -63.91 -5.43 -33.70
N ALA A 156 -65.00 -4.75 -34.09
CA ALA A 156 -66.38 -4.93 -33.69
C ALA A 156 -66.77 -4.82 -32.20
N LEU A 157 -67.58 -3.80 -31.89
CA LEU A 157 -69.02 -3.96 -31.63
C LEU A 157 -69.78 -2.78 -32.25
#